data_AF-A0A094JEG5-F1
#
_entry.id   AF-A0A094JEG5-F1
#
_cell.length_a   1.000
_cell.length_b   1.000
_cell.length_c   1.000
_cell.angle_alpha   90.00
_cell.angle_beta   90.00
_cell.angle_gamma   90.00
#
_symmetry.space_group_name_H-M   'P 1'
#
loop_
_entity.id
_entity.type
_entity.pdbx_description
1 polymer ?
#
loop_
_entity_poly.entity_id
_entity_poly.type
_entity_poly.pdbx_seq_one_letter_code
_entity_poly.pdbx_strand_id
1 'polypeptide(L)'
;MRFSALLLLLGLLLTTTVSAPAAAADQPWLAAVKQVIAERIPEHYLDHQVTLLSNERTREQLTGCRKPVAFLNHIPEQMVGRLVVSVTCDASSRQHLVQIEVDATVDYLVTARELTRGQTLAQADVEVKRGQLSDLPRHTMLAAEPLRGQQLRRNLSAGTPLQSNLLEQLRLVNFGDEVTITAAGKGFSIQRTGKSLDTGAAGDIIRVKVDNRLVLRVEVTGPRQARPAGTR
;
A
#
# COMPACT_ATOMS: atom_id res chain seq x y z
N MET A 1 -56.62 51.49 58.08
CA MET A 1 -56.21 51.94 56.73
C MET A 1 -54.86 51.26 56.48
N ARG A 2 -54.81 50.08 55.82
CA ARG A 2 -54.48 49.84 54.39
C ARG A 2 -53.16 50.56 53.99
N PHE A 3 -52.07 49.94 53.53
CA PHE A 3 -51.90 49.03 52.38
C PHE A 3 -50.49 48.39 52.33
N SER A 4 -50.40 47.16 51.80
CA SER A 4 -49.38 46.51 50.93
C SER A 4 -47.91 46.96 50.95
N ALA A 5 -46.94 46.07 51.22
CA ALA A 5 -46.42 44.96 50.38
C ALA A 5 -45.61 45.41 49.15
N LEU A 6 -44.29 45.15 49.14
CA LEU A 6 -43.59 44.48 48.03
C LEU A 6 -42.13 44.15 48.43
N LEU A 7 -41.85 42.87 48.65
CA LEU A 7 -40.51 42.29 48.66
C LEU A 7 -40.02 42.17 47.20
N LEU A 8 -38.87 42.76 46.88
CA LEU A 8 -38.17 42.57 45.60
C LEU A 8 -36.88 41.76 45.85
N LEU A 9 -37.00 40.44 45.74
CA LEU A 9 -35.88 39.51 45.65
C LEU A 9 -35.33 39.53 44.21
N LEU A 10 -34.27 40.31 43.99
CA LEU A 10 -33.54 40.33 42.72
C LEU A 10 -32.51 39.19 42.71
N GLY A 11 -32.91 38.03 42.21
CA GLY A 11 -32.03 36.87 42.00
C GLY A 11 -31.05 37.13 40.86
N LEU A 12 -29.78 37.38 41.20
CA LEU A 12 -28.68 37.54 40.26
C LEU A 12 -28.21 36.15 39.77
N LEU A 13 -28.79 35.66 38.67
CA LEU A 13 -28.26 34.47 37.97
C LEU A 13 -26.94 34.83 37.27
N LEU A 14 -25.81 34.45 37.87
CA LEU A 14 -24.52 34.42 37.16
C LEU A 14 -24.54 33.26 36.16
N THR A 15 -24.76 33.56 34.88
CA THR A 15 -24.56 32.62 33.79
C THR A 15 -23.05 32.45 33.56
N THR A 16 -22.47 31.39 34.13
CA THR A 16 -21.10 30.99 33.78
C THR A 16 -21.12 30.42 32.36
N THR A 17 -20.70 31.21 31.38
CA THR A 17 -20.41 30.71 30.04
C THR A 17 -19.15 29.85 30.12
N VAL A 18 -19.34 28.53 30.18
CA VAL A 18 -18.26 27.56 30.00
C VAL A 18 -17.86 27.61 28.52
N SER A 19 -16.78 28.34 28.21
CA SER A 19 -16.16 28.27 26.89
C SER A 19 -15.52 26.89 26.72
N ALA A 20 -16.12 26.07 25.85
CA ALA A 20 -15.48 24.84 25.38
C ALA A 20 -14.19 25.21 24.61
N PRO A 21 -13.08 24.48 24.77
CA PRO A 21 -11.89 24.72 23.98
C PRO A 21 -12.25 24.47 22.52
N ALA A 22 -12.13 25.51 21.69
CA ALA A 22 -12.13 25.34 20.24
C ALA A 22 -10.91 24.48 19.92
N ALA A 23 -11.13 23.18 19.67
CA ALA A 23 -10.15 22.35 19.00
C ALA A 23 -9.71 23.15 17.77
N ALA A 24 -8.42 23.49 17.70
CA ALA A 24 -7.86 24.28 16.61
C ALA A 24 -8.27 23.61 15.31
N ALA A 25 -9.25 24.20 14.61
CA ALA A 25 -9.73 23.65 13.36
C ALA A 25 -8.55 23.72 12.39
N ASP A 26 -8.09 22.56 11.91
CA ASP A 26 -7.07 22.47 10.88
C ASP A 26 -7.44 23.43 9.74
N GLN A 27 -6.47 24.23 9.27
CA GLN A 27 -6.71 25.15 8.16
C GLN A 27 -7.24 24.38 6.93
N PRO A 28 -8.19 24.93 6.15
CA PRO A 28 -8.84 24.18 5.05
C PRO A 28 -7.85 23.55 4.06
N TRP A 29 -6.73 24.22 3.77
CA TRP A 29 -5.73 23.70 2.85
C TRP A 29 -4.96 22.52 3.45
N LEU A 30 -4.73 22.50 4.76
CA LEU A 30 -4.07 21.38 5.43
C LEU A 30 -4.98 20.15 5.43
N ALA A 31 -6.29 20.36 5.65
CA ALA A 31 -7.28 19.30 5.50
C ALA A 31 -7.29 18.74 4.08
N ALA A 32 -7.24 19.59 3.05
CA ALA A 32 -7.15 19.15 1.65
C ALA A 32 -5.87 18.34 1.37
N VAL A 33 -4.72 18.76 1.91
CA VAL A 33 -3.45 18.01 1.81
C VAL A 33 -3.59 16.63 2.47
N LYS A 34 -4.09 16.57 3.71
CA LYS A 34 -4.30 15.31 4.44
C LYS A 34 -5.26 14.37 3.70
N GLN A 35 -6.35 14.91 3.17
CA GLN A 35 -7.34 14.14 2.39
C GLN A 35 -6.72 13.54 1.14
N VAL A 36 -5.91 14.32 0.40
CA VAL A 36 -5.23 13.79 -0.78
C VAL A 36 -4.36 12.61 -0.43
N ILE A 37 -3.58 12.68 0.66
CA ILE A 37 -2.76 11.56 1.09
C ILE A 37 -3.62 10.37 1.50
N ALA A 38 -4.64 10.56 2.33
CA ALA A 38 -5.52 9.50 2.81
C ALA A 38 -6.18 8.70 1.67
N GLU A 39 -6.60 9.37 0.60
CA GLU A 39 -7.20 8.72 -0.59
C GLU A 39 -6.21 7.86 -1.40
N ARG A 40 -4.89 8.03 -1.21
CA ARG A 40 -3.85 7.25 -1.92
C ARG A 40 -3.10 6.28 -0.99
N ILE A 41 -3.31 6.31 0.32
CA ILE A 41 -2.69 5.36 1.24
C ILE A 41 -3.20 3.94 0.91
N PRO A 42 -2.31 2.95 0.71
CA PRO A 42 -2.72 1.57 0.51
C PRO A 42 -3.43 0.98 1.73
N GLU A 43 -4.42 0.11 1.53
CA GLU A 43 -5.19 -0.51 2.63
C GLU A 43 -4.34 -1.35 3.60
N HIS A 44 -3.17 -1.82 3.18
CA HIS A 44 -2.26 -2.59 4.01
C HIS A 44 -1.37 -1.73 4.93
N TYR A 45 -1.50 -0.40 4.87
CA TYR A 45 -0.89 0.49 5.86
C TYR A 45 -1.82 0.55 7.06
N LEU A 46 -1.34 0.06 8.20
CA LEU A 46 -2.15 -0.12 9.41
C LEU A 46 -2.41 1.20 10.12
N ASP A 47 -1.43 2.09 10.06
CA ASP A 47 -1.49 3.45 10.59
C ASP A 47 -0.60 4.35 9.73
N HIS A 48 -0.92 5.63 9.67
CA HIS A 48 -0.09 6.63 9.00
C HIS A 48 -0.20 8.01 9.64
N GLN A 49 0.91 8.73 9.66
CA GLN A 49 0.99 10.10 10.14
C GLN A 49 1.50 11.01 9.03
N VAL A 50 0.90 12.20 8.95
CA VAL A 50 1.34 13.26 8.03
C VAL A 50 1.89 14.42 8.84
N THR A 51 3.17 14.70 8.68
CA THR A 51 3.88 15.81 9.31
C THR A 51 4.14 16.91 8.28
N LEU A 52 3.80 18.15 8.61
CA LEU A 52 4.06 19.28 7.73
C LEU A 52 5.52 19.74 7.84
N LEU A 53 6.25 19.77 6.73
CA LEU A 53 7.63 20.25 6.67
C LEU A 53 7.75 21.69 6.12
N SER A 54 6.72 22.19 5.42
CA SER A 54 6.75 23.53 4.84
C SER A 54 6.95 24.64 5.88
N ASN A 55 7.78 25.61 5.51
CA ASN A 55 8.06 26.80 6.32
C ASN A 55 6.82 27.71 6.51
N GLU A 56 6.96 28.69 7.39
CA GLU A 56 5.88 29.64 7.73
C GLU A 56 5.40 30.45 6.53
N ARG A 57 6.31 30.92 5.68
CA ARG A 57 5.97 31.70 4.48
C ARG A 57 4.99 30.97 3.56
N THR A 58 5.19 29.67 3.31
CA THR A 58 4.25 28.87 2.51
C THR A 58 2.89 28.75 3.20
N ARG A 59 2.88 28.56 4.53
CA ARG A 59 1.64 28.47 5.33
C ARG A 59 0.84 29.78 5.31
N GLU A 60 1.51 30.91 5.46
CA GLU A 60 0.90 32.25 5.40
C GLU A 60 0.24 32.52 4.05
N GLN A 61 0.92 32.17 2.95
CA GLN A 61 0.37 32.29 1.59
C GLN A 61 -0.94 31.51 1.40
N LEU A 62 -1.14 30.44 2.16
CA LEU A 62 -2.32 29.57 2.09
C LEU A 62 -3.38 29.87 3.16
N THR A 63 -3.10 30.74 4.14
CA THR A 63 -4.00 30.99 5.28
C THR A 63 -5.33 31.64 4.86
N GLY A 64 -5.35 32.40 3.76
CA GLY A 64 -6.57 33.01 3.19
C GLY A 64 -7.37 32.11 2.24
N CYS A 65 -6.89 30.89 1.99
CA CYS A 65 -7.46 29.98 1.00
C CYS A 65 -8.79 29.37 1.47
N ARG A 66 -9.90 29.81 0.87
CA ARG A 66 -11.24 29.31 1.24
C ARG A 66 -11.60 27.99 0.56
N LYS A 67 -11.19 27.82 -0.70
CA LYS A 67 -11.45 26.63 -1.51
C LYS A 67 -10.14 26.05 -2.05
N PRO A 68 -9.36 25.37 -1.21
CA PRO A 68 -8.12 24.71 -1.63
C PRO A 68 -8.44 23.49 -2.49
N VAL A 69 -7.66 23.29 -3.55
CA VAL A 69 -7.58 22.03 -4.28
C VAL A 69 -6.15 21.52 -4.14
N ALA A 70 -6.00 20.35 -3.54
CA ALA A 70 -4.72 19.69 -3.37
C ALA A 70 -4.58 18.52 -4.35
N PHE A 71 -3.37 18.27 -4.83
CA PHE A 71 -3.05 17.12 -5.68
C PHE A 71 -1.56 16.80 -5.65
N LEU A 72 -1.20 15.56 -6.00
CA LEU A 72 0.18 15.12 -6.19
C LEU A 72 0.54 15.24 -7.68
N ASN A 73 1.65 15.91 -8.00
CA ASN A 73 2.12 15.96 -9.40
C ASN A 73 2.67 14.61 -9.87
N HIS A 74 3.27 13.88 -8.93
CA HIS A 74 3.80 12.54 -9.14
C HIS A 74 3.39 11.67 -7.96
N ILE A 75 2.78 10.52 -8.24
CA ILE A 75 2.42 9.55 -7.21
C ILE A 75 3.63 8.63 -7.04
N PRO A 76 4.25 8.56 -5.86
CA PRO A 76 5.36 7.63 -5.61
C PRO A 76 4.84 6.19 -5.57
N GLU A 77 5.74 5.23 -5.80
CA GLU A 77 5.40 3.79 -5.67
C GLU A 77 5.06 3.42 -4.22
N GLN A 78 5.74 4.04 -3.25
CA GLN A 78 5.45 3.92 -1.82
C GLN A 78 4.99 5.27 -1.27
N MET A 79 3.83 5.30 -0.63
CA MET A 79 3.23 6.52 -0.07
C MET A 79 3.81 6.85 1.32
N VAL A 80 5.15 6.90 1.43
CA VAL A 80 5.88 7.22 2.66
C VAL A 80 7.10 8.11 2.38
N GLY A 81 7.66 8.70 3.43
CA GLY A 81 8.77 9.63 3.38
C GLY A 81 8.35 11.02 2.95
N ARG A 82 9.29 11.78 2.38
CA ARG A 82 9.05 13.18 2.00
C ARG A 82 8.29 13.28 0.69
N LEU A 83 7.13 13.92 0.74
CA LEU A 83 6.27 14.16 -0.41
C LEU A 83 6.05 15.65 -0.63
N VAL A 84 5.75 16.01 -1.88
CA VAL A 84 5.39 17.38 -2.26
C VAL A 84 3.97 17.37 -2.80
N VAL A 85 3.08 18.07 -2.10
CA VAL A 85 1.68 18.25 -2.47
C VAL A 85 1.51 19.65 -3.06
N SER A 86 0.91 19.70 -4.24
CA SER A 86 0.53 20.94 -4.90
C SER A 86 -0.80 21.41 -4.36
N VAL A 87 -0.88 22.68 -3.95
CA VAL A 87 -2.13 23.30 -3.49
C VAL A 87 -2.41 24.53 -4.35
N THR A 88 -3.59 24.59 -4.92
CA THR A 88 -4.14 25.78 -5.59
C THR A 88 -5.32 26.32 -4.79
N CYS A 89 -5.54 27.63 -4.87
CA CYS A 89 -6.55 28.34 -4.10
C CYS A 89 -7.40 29.22 -5.02
N ASP A 90 -8.72 29.08 -4.95
CA ASP A 90 -9.68 29.85 -5.75
C ASP A 90 -9.42 29.74 -7.28
N ALA A 91 -9.83 30.75 -8.07
CA ALA A 91 -9.58 30.82 -9.52
C ALA A 91 -8.13 31.23 -9.88
N SER A 92 -7.23 31.32 -8.89
CA SER A 92 -5.81 31.57 -9.13
C SER A 92 -5.17 30.33 -9.73
N SER A 93 -4.49 30.50 -10.87
CA SER A 93 -3.64 29.46 -11.45
C SER A 93 -2.32 29.25 -10.71
N ARG A 94 -2.06 30.03 -9.64
CA ARG A 94 -0.83 29.92 -8.86
C ARG A 94 -0.87 28.68 -7.97
N GLN A 95 0.11 27.80 -8.19
CA GLN A 95 0.34 26.60 -7.40
C GLN A 95 1.34 26.88 -6.27
N HIS A 96 1.01 26.43 -5.07
CA HIS A 96 1.89 26.43 -3.91
C HIS A 96 2.37 25.00 -3.65
N LEU A 97 3.67 24.83 -3.45
CA LEU A 97 4.27 23.52 -3.14
C LEU A 97 4.37 23.36 -1.62
N VAL A 98 3.62 22.39 -1.10
CA VAL A 98 3.60 22.03 0.31
C VAL A 98 4.43 20.76 0.50
N GLN A 99 5.46 20.83 1.32
CA GLN A 99 6.30 19.71 1.70
C GLN A 99 5.75 19.06 2.96
N ILE A 100 5.60 17.74 2.91
CA ILE A 100 5.16 16.91 4.02
C ILE A 100 6.08 15.70 4.17
N GLU A 101 6.04 15.08 5.34
CA GLU A 101 6.61 13.77 5.63
C GLU A 101 5.47 12.84 6.00
N VAL A 102 5.45 11.66 5.38
CA VAL A 102 4.45 10.62 5.64
C VAL A 102 5.15 9.42 6.26
N ASP A 103 4.80 9.10 7.50
CA ASP A 103 5.24 7.88 8.16
C ASP A 103 4.08 6.88 8.19
N ALA A 104 4.39 5.59 8.04
CA ALA A 104 3.38 4.55 8.06
C ALA A 104 3.85 3.33 8.83
N THR A 105 2.93 2.70 9.56
CA THR A 105 3.14 1.40 10.18
C THR A 105 2.61 0.31 9.27
N VAL A 106 3.43 -0.69 9.00
CA VAL A 106 3.09 -1.80 8.10
C VAL A 106 3.42 -3.14 8.73
N ASP A 107 2.74 -4.17 8.25
CA ASP A 107 3.14 -5.55 8.46
C ASP A 107 4.10 -5.96 7.31
N TYR A 108 5.28 -6.46 7.67
CA TYR A 108 6.36 -6.83 6.75
C TYR A 108 6.92 -8.22 7.05
N LEU A 109 7.64 -8.78 6.09
CA LEU A 109 8.15 -10.14 6.16
C LEU A 109 9.58 -10.18 6.69
N VAL A 110 9.84 -11.08 7.63
CA VAL A 110 11.18 -11.42 8.12
C VAL A 110 11.45 -12.90 7.97
N THR A 111 12.71 -13.29 7.89
CA THR A 111 13.10 -14.70 7.86
C THR A 111 12.85 -15.35 9.24
N ALA A 112 12.13 -16.47 9.26
CA ALA A 112 11.84 -17.23 10.49
C ALA A 112 13.06 -18.03 10.98
N ARG A 113 13.95 -18.40 10.04
CA ARG A 113 15.13 -19.23 10.25
C ARG A 113 16.24 -18.81 9.29
N GLU A 114 17.40 -19.45 9.42
CA GLU A 114 18.45 -19.31 8.41
C GLU A 114 18.01 -19.93 7.07
N LEU A 115 18.25 -19.19 5.99
CA LEU A 115 17.91 -19.58 4.63
C LEU A 115 19.13 -19.46 3.73
N THR A 116 19.27 -20.40 2.79
CA THR A 116 20.44 -20.49 1.92
C THR A 116 20.15 -19.99 0.51
N ARG A 117 21.20 -19.57 -0.19
CA ARG A 117 21.13 -19.20 -1.61
C ARG A 117 20.56 -20.36 -2.43
N GLY A 118 19.67 -20.04 -3.37
CA GLY A 118 19.02 -21.01 -4.25
C GLY A 118 17.80 -21.68 -3.62
N GLN A 119 17.50 -21.41 -2.34
CA GLN A 119 16.30 -21.93 -1.70
C GLN A 119 15.06 -21.18 -2.18
N THR A 120 14.04 -21.93 -2.61
CA THR A 120 12.69 -21.40 -2.86
C THR A 120 12.01 -21.12 -1.53
N LEU A 121 11.46 -19.91 -1.38
CA LEU A 121 10.78 -19.50 -0.17
C LEU A 121 9.42 -20.19 -0.03
N ALA A 122 9.18 -20.75 1.16
CA ALA A 122 7.88 -21.22 1.60
C ALA A 122 7.28 -20.29 2.67
N GLN A 123 5.98 -20.39 2.91
CA GLN A 123 5.31 -19.60 3.96
C GLN A 123 5.89 -19.87 5.36
N ALA A 124 6.40 -21.09 5.61
CA ALA A 124 7.03 -21.47 6.87
C ALA A 124 8.44 -20.87 7.06
N ASP A 125 9.04 -20.31 6.00
CA ASP A 125 10.38 -19.71 6.06
C ASP A 125 10.34 -18.24 6.51
N VAL A 126 9.15 -17.67 6.63
CA VAL A 126 8.93 -16.26 6.94
C VAL A 126 7.97 -16.08 8.11
N GLU A 127 8.12 -14.96 8.78
CA GLU A 127 7.21 -14.46 9.80
C GLU A 127 6.77 -13.04 9.45
N VAL A 128 5.58 -12.65 9.90
CA VAL A 128 5.08 -11.29 9.77
C VAL A 128 5.47 -10.52 11.03
N LYS A 129 6.12 -9.36 10.85
CA LYS A 129 6.38 -8.39 11.90
C LYS A 129 5.77 -7.05 11.57
N ARG A 130 5.51 -6.26 12.61
CA ARG A 130 4.99 -4.90 12.51
C ARG A 130 6.07 -3.89 12.79
N GLY A 131 6.13 -2.81 12.02
CA GLY A 131 7.08 -1.73 12.24
C GLY A 131 6.81 -0.51 11.39
N GLN A 132 7.53 0.58 11.66
CA GLN A 132 7.48 1.77 10.83
C GLN A 132 8.23 1.53 9.53
N LEU A 133 7.59 1.84 8.40
CA LEU A 133 8.15 1.61 7.07
C LEU A 133 9.40 2.49 6.82
N SER A 134 9.49 3.66 7.45
CA SER A 134 10.66 4.56 7.38
C SER A 134 11.92 3.98 8.02
N ASP A 135 11.77 3.09 9.01
CA ASP A 135 12.89 2.39 9.67
C ASP A 135 13.35 1.13 8.92
N LEU A 136 12.55 0.67 7.94
CA LEU A 136 12.84 -0.56 7.23
C LEU A 136 13.89 -0.34 6.12
N PRO A 137 14.74 -1.34 5.85
CA PRO A 137 15.59 -1.32 4.68
C PRO A 137 14.77 -1.12 3.39
N ARG A 138 15.35 -0.43 2.40
CA ARG A 138 14.72 -0.29 1.08
C ARG A 138 14.36 -1.65 0.48
N HIS A 139 13.26 -1.71 -0.27
CA HIS A 139 12.75 -2.92 -0.89
C HIS A 139 12.31 -4.02 0.09
N THR A 140 12.08 -3.71 1.37
CA THR A 140 11.50 -4.67 2.31
C THR A 140 10.13 -5.11 1.81
N MET A 141 9.92 -6.42 1.74
CA MET A 141 8.67 -7.01 1.33
C MET A 141 7.61 -6.85 2.40
N LEU A 142 6.47 -6.30 2.00
CA LEU A 142 5.30 -6.18 2.86
C LEU A 142 4.55 -7.52 2.93
N ALA A 143 3.81 -7.76 4.01
CA ALA A 143 3.05 -9.00 4.17
C ALA A 143 1.95 -9.19 3.08
N ALA A 144 1.53 -8.10 2.44
CA ALA A 144 0.60 -8.13 1.31
C ALA A 144 1.25 -8.58 -0.01
N GLU A 145 2.57 -8.63 -0.11
CA GLU A 145 3.27 -8.99 -1.34
C GLU A 145 3.35 -10.51 -1.53
N PRO A 146 3.30 -11.00 -2.79
CA PRO A 146 3.34 -12.43 -3.06
C PRO A 146 4.74 -13.00 -2.83
N LEU A 147 4.82 -14.04 -2.00
CA LEU A 147 6.04 -14.83 -1.74
C LEU A 147 6.25 -16.00 -2.72
N ARG A 148 5.21 -16.43 -3.42
CA ARG A 148 5.23 -17.69 -4.19
C ARG A 148 6.22 -17.61 -5.36
N GLY A 149 7.00 -18.67 -5.52
CA GLY A 149 7.96 -18.80 -6.62
C GLY A 149 9.20 -17.94 -6.47
N GLN A 150 9.42 -17.31 -5.32
CA GLN A 150 10.62 -16.53 -5.05
C GLN A 150 11.75 -17.43 -4.56
N GLN A 151 12.95 -17.20 -5.06
CA GLN A 151 14.18 -17.89 -4.70
C GLN A 151 15.23 -16.90 -4.17
N LEU A 152 16.00 -17.30 -3.16
CA LEU A 152 17.04 -16.46 -2.58
C LEU A 152 18.29 -16.36 -3.46
N ARG A 153 18.76 -15.12 -3.69
CA ARG A 153 20.02 -14.84 -4.39
C ARG A 153 21.25 -14.96 -3.50
N ARG A 154 21.08 -14.90 -2.17
CA ARG A 154 22.12 -15.02 -1.14
C ARG A 154 21.59 -15.66 0.14
N ASN A 155 22.49 -16.10 1.01
CA ASN A 155 22.12 -16.60 2.34
C ASN A 155 21.58 -15.45 3.21
N LEU A 156 20.59 -15.75 4.06
CA LEU A 156 20.01 -14.82 5.04
C LEU A 156 19.93 -15.48 6.41
N SER A 157 20.37 -14.75 7.45
CA SER A 157 20.21 -15.16 8.84
C SER A 157 18.75 -15.03 9.28
N ALA A 158 18.36 -15.75 10.34
CA ALA A 158 17.05 -15.59 10.97
C ALA A 158 16.82 -14.16 11.47
N GLY A 159 15.56 -13.70 11.42
CA GLY A 159 15.14 -12.38 11.87
C GLY A 159 15.46 -11.23 10.92
N THR A 160 16.00 -11.51 9.73
CA THR A 160 16.36 -10.49 8.73
C THR A 160 15.11 -10.05 7.96
N PRO A 161 14.87 -8.73 7.78
CA PRO A 161 13.84 -8.26 6.86
C PRO A 161 14.05 -8.80 5.45
N LEU A 162 13.01 -9.40 4.89
CA LEU A 162 13.06 -9.95 3.55
C LEU A 162 12.98 -8.81 2.54
N GLN A 163 13.94 -8.71 1.64
CA GLN A 163 13.98 -7.64 0.63
C GLN A 163 13.84 -8.21 -0.78
N SER A 164 13.00 -7.60 -1.61
CA SER A 164 12.69 -8.11 -2.96
C SER A 164 13.90 -8.13 -3.90
N ASN A 165 14.88 -7.23 -3.71
CA ASN A 165 16.13 -7.22 -4.47
C ASN A 165 17.06 -8.43 -4.19
N LEU A 166 16.83 -9.14 -3.08
CA LEU A 166 17.54 -10.36 -2.71
C LEU A 166 16.85 -11.62 -3.24
N LEU A 167 15.72 -11.45 -3.91
CA LEU A 167 14.92 -12.52 -4.47
C LEU A 167 15.02 -12.50 -5.99
N GLU A 168 14.83 -13.67 -6.58
CA GLU A 168 14.63 -13.87 -8.00
C GLU A 168 13.44 -14.81 -8.19
N GLN A 169 12.63 -14.57 -9.21
CA GLN A 169 11.56 -15.50 -9.56
C GLN A 169 12.18 -16.79 -10.14
N LEU A 170 11.84 -17.92 -9.53
CA LEU A 170 12.22 -19.23 -10.02
C LEU A 170 11.47 -19.53 -11.31
N ARG A 171 12.21 -19.60 -12.41
CA ARG A 171 11.68 -20.04 -13.71
C ARG A 171 11.36 -21.52 -13.63
N LEU A 172 10.08 -21.86 -13.74
CA LEU A 172 9.59 -23.24 -13.72
C LEU A 172 9.37 -23.79 -15.12
N VAL A 173 9.21 -22.90 -16.10
CA VAL A 173 9.08 -23.21 -17.52
C VAL A 173 9.98 -22.28 -18.30
N ASN A 174 10.79 -22.83 -19.21
CA ASN A 174 11.57 -22.06 -20.17
C ASN A 174 10.94 -22.09 -21.55
N PHE A 175 11.35 -21.15 -22.40
CA PHE A 175 11.01 -21.19 -23.81
C PHE A 175 11.41 -22.54 -24.43
N GLY A 176 10.45 -23.17 -25.11
CA GLY A 176 10.66 -24.45 -25.78
C GLY A 176 10.55 -25.69 -24.90
N ASP A 177 10.37 -25.55 -23.58
CA ASP A 177 10.09 -26.69 -22.70
C ASP A 177 8.77 -27.36 -23.11
N GLU A 178 8.69 -28.69 -22.98
CA GLU A 178 7.42 -29.40 -23.04
C GLU A 178 6.69 -29.23 -21.71
N VAL A 179 5.48 -28.64 -21.77
CA VAL A 179 4.65 -28.31 -20.62
C VAL A 179 3.42 -29.20 -20.62
N THR A 180 3.14 -29.79 -19.47
CA THR A 180 1.90 -30.52 -19.21
C THR A 180 0.82 -29.58 -18.70
N ILE A 181 -0.25 -29.45 -19.46
CA ILE A 181 -1.44 -28.65 -19.16
C ILE A 181 -2.50 -29.58 -18.57
N THR A 182 -2.89 -29.35 -17.31
CA THR A 182 -3.92 -30.13 -16.62
C THR A 182 -5.14 -29.26 -16.34
N ALA A 183 -6.31 -29.69 -16.84
CA ALA A 183 -7.61 -29.10 -16.55
C ALA A 183 -8.41 -30.09 -15.70
N ALA A 184 -8.77 -29.72 -14.48
CA ALA A 184 -9.53 -30.58 -13.57
C ALA A 184 -10.81 -29.88 -13.10
N GLY A 185 -11.84 -30.68 -12.85
CA GLY A 185 -13.12 -30.25 -12.27
C GLY A 185 -13.82 -31.41 -11.57
N LYS A 186 -15.08 -31.22 -11.15
CA LYS A 186 -15.81 -32.26 -10.41
C LYS A 186 -16.06 -33.48 -11.31
N GLY A 187 -15.30 -34.56 -11.08
CA GLY A 187 -15.43 -35.83 -11.80
C GLY A 187 -14.64 -35.94 -13.12
N PHE A 188 -13.78 -34.97 -13.46
CA PHE A 188 -12.95 -35.07 -14.66
C PHE A 188 -11.56 -34.46 -14.46
N SER A 189 -10.56 -35.02 -15.17
CA SER A 189 -9.22 -34.46 -15.33
C SER A 189 -8.76 -34.71 -16.76
N ILE A 190 -8.41 -33.64 -17.48
CA ILE A 190 -7.95 -33.68 -18.86
C ILE A 190 -6.52 -33.15 -18.88
N GLN A 191 -5.61 -33.92 -19.45
CA GLN A 191 -4.20 -33.55 -19.59
C GLN A 191 -3.84 -33.42 -21.06
N ARG A 192 -3.10 -32.38 -21.42
CA ARG A 192 -2.47 -32.20 -22.74
C ARG A 192 -1.05 -31.71 -22.59
N THR A 193 -0.16 -32.11 -23.48
CA THR A 193 1.20 -31.57 -23.54
C THR A 193 1.33 -30.57 -24.68
N GLY A 194 2.26 -29.63 -24.56
CA GLY A 194 2.58 -28.69 -25.62
C GLY A 194 3.91 -28.00 -25.38
N LYS A 195 4.44 -27.35 -26.42
CA LYS A 195 5.72 -26.64 -26.35
C LYS A 195 5.52 -25.21 -25.88
N SER A 196 6.23 -24.81 -24.84
CA SER A 196 6.19 -23.44 -24.34
C SER A 196 6.74 -22.46 -25.37
N LEU A 197 6.04 -21.34 -25.56
CA LEU A 197 6.48 -20.22 -26.38
C LEU A 197 6.97 -19.04 -25.53
N ASP A 198 6.91 -19.16 -24.20
CA ASP A 198 7.36 -18.15 -23.24
C ASP A 198 8.15 -18.83 -22.10
N THR A 199 8.84 -18.03 -21.29
CA THR A 199 9.41 -18.47 -20.00
C THR A 199 8.50 -17.96 -18.89
N GLY A 200 8.29 -18.75 -17.83
CA GLY A 200 7.41 -18.36 -16.71
C GLY A 200 7.80 -18.99 -15.38
N ALA A 201 7.54 -18.24 -14.31
CA ALA A 201 7.54 -18.69 -12.93
C ALA A 201 6.13 -19.14 -12.49
N ALA A 202 5.99 -19.67 -11.28
CA ALA A 202 4.69 -20.05 -10.74
C ALA A 202 3.70 -18.87 -10.76
N GLY A 203 2.49 -19.10 -11.30
CA GLY A 203 1.43 -18.09 -11.42
C GLY A 203 1.48 -17.27 -12.71
N ASP A 204 2.57 -17.33 -13.48
CA ASP A 204 2.66 -16.59 -14.74
C ASP A 204 1.74 -17.19 -15.80
N ILE A 205 1.13 -16.32 -16.61
CA ILE A 205 0.37 -16.73 -17.79
C ILE A 205 1.31 -16.80 -19.00
N ILE A 206 1.58 -18.01 -19.47
CA ILE A 206 2.43 -18.28 -20.63
C ILE A 206 1.63 -18.84 -21.81
N ARG A 207 2.18 -18.72 -23.02
CA ARG A 207 1.63 -19.33 -24.23
C ARG A 207 2.27 -20.69 -24.46
N VAL A 208 1.44 -21.71 -24.72
CA VAL A 208 1.89 -23.08 -25.02
C VAL A 208 1.26 -23.54 -26.34
N LYS A 209 2.10 -23.98 -27.27
CA LYS A 209 1.70 -24.55 -28.55
C LYS A 209 1.45 -26.05 -28.39
N VAL A 210 0.18 -26.47 -28.43
CA VAL A 210 -0.23 -27.88 -28.26
C VAL A 210 -0.13 -28.65 -29.56
N ASP A 211 -0.48 -28.00 -30.67
CA ASP A 211 -0.35 -28.55 -32.02
C ASP A 211 -0.06 -27.43 -33.02
N ASN A 212 0.01 -27.73 -34.32
CA ASN A 212 0.39 -26.74 -35.33
C ASN A 212 -0.58 -25.57 -35.49
N ARG A 213 -1.80 -25.65 -34.95
CA ARG A 213 -2.83 -24.61 -35.09
C ARG A 213 -3.34 -24.07 -33.75
N LEU A 214 -3.04 -24.73 -32.63
CA LEU A 214 -3.56 -24.39 -31.32
C LEU A 214 -2.46 -23.88 -30.38
N VAL A 215 -2.59 -22.62 -29.97
CA VAL A 215 -1.83 -21.99 -28.90
C VAL A 215 -2.77 -21.68 -27.76
N LEU A 216 -2.48 -22.21 -26.57
CA LEU A 216 -3.25 -22.00 -25.35
C LEU A 216 -2.54 -21.02 -24.43
N ARG A 217 -3.31 -20.22 -23.69
CA ARG A 217 -2.82 -19.46 -22.54
C ARG A 217 -3.02 -20.31 -21.29
N VAL A 218 -1.95 -20.51 -20.54
CA VAL A 218 -1.94 -21.36 -19.35
C VAL A 218 -1.22 -20.66 -18.21
N GLU A 219 -1.67 -20.91 -16.98
CA GLU A 219 -1.01 -20.48 -15.77
C GLU A 219 -0.03 -21.56 -15.30
N VAL A 220 1.23 -21.20 -15.10
CA VAL A 220 2.27 -22.12 -14.61
C VAL A 220 1.98 -22.51 -13.17
N THR A 221 1.86 -23.81 -12.90
CA THR A 221 1.58 -24.35 -11.56
C THR A 221 2.78 -25.04 -10.93
N GLY A 222 3.78 -25.42 -11.73
CA GLY A 222 4.94 -26.17 -11.28
C GLY A 222 6.00 -26.32 -12.38
N PRO A 223 7.13 -26.97 -12.11
CA PRO A 223 8.15 -27.28 -13.13
C PRO A 223 7.52 -28.02 -14.30
N ARG A 224 7.50 -27.40 -15.50
CA ARG A 224 6.85 -27.94 -16.71
C ARG A 224 5.37 -28.33 -16.52
N GLN A 225 4.69 -27.74 -15.56
CA GLN A 225 3.27 -27.97 -15.28
C GLN A 225 2.50 -26.67 -15.35
N ALA A 226 1.31 -26.73 -15.93
CA ALA A 226 0.42 -25.58 -16.06
C ALA A 226 -1.06 -26.00 -16.04
N ARG A 227 -1.95 -25.02 -15.87
CA ARG A 227 -3.41 -25.18 -15.99
C ARG A 227 -3.98 -24.14 -16.97
N PRO A 228 -5.14 -24.36 -17.60
CA PRO A 228 -5.74 -23.34 -18.47
C PRO A 228 -5.94 -22.00 -17.75
N ALA A 229 -5.59 -20.88 -18.40
CA ALA A 229 -5.82 -19.56 -17.84
C ALA A 229 -7.32 -19.22 -17.86
N GLY A 230 -7.86 -18.69 -16.76
CA GLY A 230 -9.24 -18.22 -16.67
C GLY A 230 -10.27 -19.22 -16.10
N THR A 231 -9.85 -20.41 -15.65
CA THR A 231 -10.69 -21.26 -14.81
C THR A 231 -10.55 -20.81 -13.34
N ARG A 232 -11.61 -20.22 -12.78
CA ARG A 232 -11.81 -20.05 -11.33
C ARG A 232 -12.62 -21.23 -10.80
#